data_AF-H0F507-F1
#
_entry.id   AF-H0F507-F1
#
_cell.length_a   1.000
_cell.length_b   1.000
_cell.length_c   1.000
_cell.angle_alpha   90.00
_cell.angle_beta   90.00
_cell.angle_gamma   90.00
#
_symmetry.space_group_name_H-M   'P 1'
#
loop_
_entity.id
_entity.type
_entity.pdbx_description
1 polymer ?
#
loop_
_entity_poly.entity_id
_entity_poly.type
_entity_poly.pdbx_seq_one_letter_code
_entity_poly.pdbx_strand_id
1 'polypeptide(L)'
;MVAYLEAALEEAGDDPKFITHALGVIARARGMSQLARDTGVKRESLYRALSAEGNPEFATIWKVVRALGIRLHAEAAAGAEWK
;
A
#
# COMPACT_ATOMS: atom_id res chain seq x y z
N MET A 1 -9.67 -7.01 2.55
CA MET A 1 -8.74 -6.00 2.00
C MET A 1 -8.28 -5.04 3.08
N VAL A 2 -9.17 -4.23 3.67
CA VAL A 2 -8.80 -3.27 4.75
C VAL A 2 -8.17 -3.97 5.93
N ALA A 3 -8.85 -4.95 6.54
CA ALA A 3 -8.30 -5.74 7.65
C ALA A 3 -6.97 -6.45 7.33
N TYR A 4 -6.72 -6.78 6.06
CA TYR A 4 -5.45 -7.39 5.65
C TYR A 4 -4.32 -6.35 5.58
N LEU A 5 -4.60 -5.14 5.08
CA LEU A 5 -3.63 -4.06 5.10
C LEU A 5 -3.38 -3.56 6.54
N GLU A 6 -4.42 -3.52 7.37
CA GLU A 6 -4.34 -3.15 8.79
C GLU A 6 -3.43 -4.11 9.55
N ALA A 7 -3.68 -5.42 9.47
CA ALA A 7 -2.79 -6.42 10.03
C ALA A 7 -1.36 -6.29 9.48
N ALA A 8 -1.21 -5.98 8.19
CA ALA A 8 0.11 -5.78 7.62
C ALA A 8 0.83 -4.52 8.13
N LEU A 9 0.10 -3.47 8.48
CA LEU A 9 0.66 -2.27 9.10
C LEU A 9 1.09 -2.53 10.54
N GLU A 10 0.34 -3.37 11.27
CA GLU A 10 0.69 -3.79 12.63
C GLU A 10 1.93 -4.71 12.64
N GLU A 11 2.02 -5.65 11.71
CA GLU A 11 3.12 -6.63 11.63
C GLU A 11 4.40 -6.08 11.00
N ALA A 12 4.32 -5.01 10.20
CA ALA A 12 5.46 -4.53 9.42
C ALA A 12 6.65 -4.07 10.28
N GLY A 13 6.41 -3.57 11.49
CA GLY A 13 7.46 -2.92 12.30
C GLY A 13 8.19 -1.83 11.49
N ASP A 14 9.50 -1.98 11.34
CA ASP A 14 10.36 -1.06 10.55
C ASP A 14 10.55 -1.50 9.08
N ASP A 15 9.81 -2.49 8.58
CA ASP A 15 9.94 -3.01 7.21
C ASP A 15 8.87 -2.45 6.23
N PRO A 16 9.16 -1.37 5.47
CA PRO A 16 8.24 -0.84 4.49
C PRO A 16 7.99 -1.77 3.28
N LYS A 17 8.86 -2.78 3.05
CA LYS A 17 8.65 -3.74 1.97
C LYS A 17 7.51 -4.69 2.28
N PHE A 18 7.26 -4.98 3.56
CA PHE A 18 6.12 -5.78 4.00
C PHE A 18 4.80 -5.12 3.59
N ILE A 19 4.66 -3.82 3.84
CA ILE A 19 3.50 -3.01 3.43
C ILE A 19 3.35 -2.99 1.91
N THR A 20 4.46 -2.79 1.19
CA THR A 20 4.48 -2.79 -0.28
C THR A 20 4.00 -4.13 -0.85
N HIS A 21 4.46 -5.23 -0.25
CA HIS A 21 4.04 -6.58 -0.63
C HIS A 21 2.54 -6.78 -0.41
N ALA A 22 2.03 -6.42 0.78
CA ALA A 22 0.61 -6.53 1.11
C ALA A 22 -0.27 -5.73 0.13
N LEU A 23 0.13 -4.50 -0.20
CA LEU A 23 -0.54 -3.71 -1.23
C LEU A 23 -0.48 -4.37 -2.61
N GLY A 24 0.62 -5.02 -2.95
CA GLY A 24 0.73 -5.82 -4.15
C GLY A 24 -0.23 -7.01 -4.19
N VAL A 25 -0.39 -7.73 -3.09
CA VAL A 25 -1.36 -8.85 -2.98
C VAL A 25 -2.77 -8.32 -3.20
N ILE A 26 -3.14 -7.24 -2.51
CA ILE A 26 -4.43 -6.57 -2.65
C ILE A 26 -4.67 -6.10 -4.10
N ALA A 27 -3.68 -5.43 -4.70
CA ALA A 27 -3.77 -4.90 -6.05
C ALA A 27 -3.98 -5.99 -7.10
N ARG A 28 -3.32 -7.14 -6.96
CA ARG A 28 -3.50 -8.30 -7.85
C ARG A 28 -4.89 -8.90 -7.69
N ALA A 29 -5.38 -9.04 -6.46
CA ALA A 29 -6.72 -9.56 -6.18
C ALA A 29 -7.83 -8.63 -6.71
N ARG A 30 -7.63 -7.30 -6.68
CA ARG A 30 -8.57 -6.31 -7.24
C ARG A 30 -8.55 -6.25 -8.77
N GLY A 31 -7.40 -6.55 -9.39
CA GLY A 31 -7.20 -6.54 -10.83
C GLY A 31 -6.36 -5.35 -11.30
N MET A 32 -5.16 -5.66 -11.80
CA MET A 32 -4.14 -4.66 -12.18
C MET A 32 -4.55 -3.76 -13.34
N SER A 33 -5.36 -4.25 -14.29
CA SER A 33 -5.83 -3.44 -15.42
C SER A 33 -6.79 -2.33 -14.98
N GLN A 34 -7.67 -2.61 -14.03
CA GLN A 34 -8.57 -1.59 -13.48
C GLN A 34 -7.77 -0.60 -12.63
N LEU A 35 -6.90 -1.11 -11.74
CA LEU A 35 -6.08 -0.27 -10.89
C LEU A 35 -5.18 0.69 -11.69
N ALA A 36 -4.61 0.24 -12.81
CA ALA A 36 -3.82 1.10 -13.70
C ALA A 36 -4.64 2.28 -14.26
N ARG A 37 -5.91 2.04 -14.62
CA ARG A 37 -6.81 3.10 -15.07
C ARG A 37 -7.14 4.08 -13.95
N ASP A 38 -7.49 3.56 -12.78
CA ASP A 38 -7.93 4.36 -11.64
C ASP A 38 -6.79 5.22 -11.05
N THR A 39 -5.55 4.71 -11.09
CA THR A 39 -4.36 5.40 -10.57
C THR A 39 -3.67 6.30 -11.62
N GLY A 40 -3.94 6.10 -12.90
CA GLY A 40 -3.16 6.68 -14.00
C GLY A 40 -1.72 6.16 -14.09
N VAL A 41 -1.39 5.08 -13.38
CA VAL A 41 -0.06 4.44 -13.40
C VAL A 41 -0.08 3.28 -14.38
N LYS A 42 0.99 3.15 -15.19
CA LYS A 42 1.10 2.03 -16.14
C LYS A 42 1.07 0.70 -15.39
N ARG A 43 0.37 -0.29 -15.95
CA ARG A 43 0.22 -1.63 -15.37
C ARG A 43 1.58 -2.29 -15.06
N GLU A 44 2.55 -2.19 -15.97
CA GLU A 44 3.90 -2.71 -15.77
C GLU A 44 4.61 -2.02 -14.60
N SER A 45 4.47 -0.70 -14.48
CA SER A 45 4.99 0.06 -13.35
C SER A 45 4.35 -0.38 -12.04
N LEU A 46 3.05 -0.65 -11.99
CA LEU A 46 2.39 -1.20 -10.80
C LEU A 46 2.93 -2.59 -10.42
N TYR A 47 3.16 -3.47 -11.40
CA TYR A 47 3.75 -4.79 -11.14
C TYR A 47 5.16 -4.70 -10.55
N ARG A 48 5.99 -3.80 -11.09
CA ARG A 48 7.36 -3.58 -10.60
C ARG A 48 7.38 -2.92 -9.23
N ALA A 49 6.54 -1.90 -9.05
CA ALA A 49 6.49 -1.11 -7.83
C ALA A 49 5.90 -1.90 -6.65
N LEU A 50 4.94 -2.80 -6.89
CA LEU A 50 4.27 -3.61 -5.86
C LEU A 50 4.70 -5.09 -5.88
N SER A 51 5.92 -5.37 -6.34
CA SER A 51 6.54 -6.70 -6.22
C SER A 51 7.20 -6.85 -4.84
N ALA A 52 7.66 -8.07 -4.51
CA ALA A 52 8.41 -8.31 -3.28
C ALA A 52 9.72 -7.51 -3.18
N GLU A 53 10.29 -7.15 -4.33
CA GLU A 53 11.55 -6.38 -4.45
C GLU A 53 11.29 -4.91 -4.82
N GLY A 54 10.02 -4.51 -4.95
CA GLY A 54 9.62 -3.18 -5.37
C GLY A 54 10.01 -2.13 -4.33
N ASN A 55 10.32 -0.93 -4.83
CA ASN A 55 10.53 0.25 -3.98
C ASN A 55 9.69 1.42 -4.53
N PRO A 56 8.37 1.41 -4.29
CA PRO A 56 7.48 2.43 -4.79
C PRO A 56 7.75 3.76 -4.09
N GLU A 57 7.74 4.85 -4.85
CA GLU A 57 7.61 6.18 -4.24
C GLU A 57 6.30 6.27 -3.46
N PHE A 58 6.30 7.04 -2.36
CA PHE A 58 5.09 7.24 -1.56
C PHE A 58 3.91 7.78 -2.37
N ALA A 59 4.16 8.60 -3.40
CA ALA A 59 3.12 9.07 -4.32
C ALA A 59 2.41 7.91 -5.06
N THR A 60 3.12 6.83 -5.37
CA THR A 60 2.55 5.61 -5.95
C THR A 60 1.70 4.89 -4.92
N ILE A 61 2.20 4.71 -3.70
CA ILE A 61 1.45 4.12 -2.58
C ILE A 61 0.15 4.89 -2.36
N TRP A 62 0.21 6.21 -2.26
CA TRP A 62 -0.93 7.07 -2.03
C TRP A 62 -2.00 6.93 -3.11
N LYS A 63 -1.61 6.92 -4.39
CA LYS A 63 -2.53 6.69 -5.52
C LYS A 63 -3.19 5.31 -5.43
N VAL A 64 -2.41 4.27 -5.17
CA VAL A 64 -2.89 2.88 -5.10
C VAL A 64 -3.90 2.72 -3.98
N VAL A 65 -3.57 3.18 -2.77
CA VAL A 65 -4.45 3.05 -1.59
C VAL A 65 -5.79 3.76 -1.84
N ARG A 66 -5.78 4.97 -2.42
CA ARG A 66 -7.00 5.69 -2.79
C ARG A 66 -7.81 5.00 -3.89
N ALA A 67 -7.15 4.48 -4.93
CA ALA A 67 -7.83 3.76 -6.01
C ALA A 67 -8.43 2.43 -5.53
N LEU A 68 -7.87 1.83 -4.48
CA LEU A 68 -8.42 0.66 -3.80
C LEU A 68 -9.60 1.00 -2.87
N GLY A 69 -9.95 2.29 -2.72
CA GLY A 69 -11.01 2.74 -1.82
C GLY A 69 -10.62 2.68 -0.34
N ILE A 70 -9.32 2.59 -0.04
CA ILE A 70 -8.80 2.55 1.32
C ILE A 70 -8.47 3.98 1.76
N ARG A 71 -8.75 4.28 3.03
CA ARG A 71 -8.35 5.53 3.69
C ARG A 71 -7.23 5.21 4.69
N LEU A 72 -6.07 5.85 4.53
CA LEU A 72 -5.05 5.82 5.58
C LEU A 72 -5.46 6.77 6.71
N HIS A 73 -5.31 6.30 7.93
CA HIS A 73 -5.55 7.05 9.15
C HIS A 73 -4.26 7.10 9.95
N ALA A 74 -3.96 8.26 10.53
CA ALA A 74 -2.89 8.41 11.48
C ALA A 74 -3.52 8.43 12.87
N GLU A 75 -2.97 7.63 13.76
CA GLU A 75 -3.32 7.59 15.18
C GLU A 75 -2.06 7.82 16.03
N ALA A 76 -2.25 8.18 17.29
CA ALA A 76 -1.12 8.32 18.22
C ALA A 76 -0.50 6.95 18.48
N ALA A 77 0.81 6.82 18.28
CA ALA A 77 1.52 5.63 18.72
C ALA A 77 1.43 5.53 20.25
N ALA A 78 1.19 4.32 20.77
CA ALA A 78 1.15 4.09 22.21
C ALA A 78 2.47 4.56 22.86
N GLY A 79 2.37 5.55 23.76
CA GLY A 79 3.54 6.14 24.43
C GLY A 79 4.19 7.34 23.72
N ALA A 80 3.58 7.88 22.66
CA ALA A 80 4.04 9.13 22.04
C ALA A 80 3.70 10.35 22.93
N GLU A 81 4.49 10.59 23.97
CA GLU A 81 4.50 11.87 24.70
C GLU A 81 5.26 12.89 23.86
N TRP A 82 4.57 13.55 22.93
CA TRP A 82 5.12 14.71 22.23
C TRP A 82 5.16 15.90 23.20
N LYS A 83 6.35 16.27 23.68
CA LYS A 83 6.59 17.56 24.34
C LYS A 83 6.72 18.68 23.32
#